data_AF-J9ADY0-F1
#
_entry.id   AF-J9ADY0-F1
#
_cell.length_a   1.000
_cell.length_b   1.000
_cell.length_c   1.000
_cell.angle_alpha   90.00
_cell.angle_beta   90.00
_cell.angle_gamma   90.00
#
_symmetry.space_group_name_H-M   'P 1'
#
loop_
_entity.id
_entity.type
_entity.pdbx_description
1 polymer ?
#
loop_
_entity_poly.entity_id
_entity_poly.type
_entity_poly.pdbx_seq_one_letter_code
_entity_poly.pdbx_strand_id
1 'polypeptide(L)'
;DAELHIFTFTTCAKTDEKKLASLLSKFRIPFTNVRVITDITSEPRPVMLNYFEAIIASMRVTETDKRNGLISDSELAAQKMRTNRQLYIRELLQHHSRQANLIV
;
A
#
# COMPACT_ATOMS: atom_id res chain seq x y z
N ASP A 1 -0.75 -21.49 18.02
CA ASP A 1 -1.65 -20.33 18.18
C ASP A 1 -1.30 -19.24 17.18
N ALA A 2 -2.31 -18.52 16.69
CA ALA A 2 -2.12 -17.43 15.74
C ALA A 2 -2.07 -16.08 16.48
N GLU A 3 -1.14 -15.21 16.08
CA GLU A 3 -0.99 -13.88 16.66
C GLU A 3 -1.59 -12.81 15.74
N LEU A 4 -2.41 -11.92 16.30
CA LEU A 4 -2.99 -10.80 15.55
C LEU A 4 -2.13 -9.54 15.72
N HIS A 5 -1.47 -9.14 14.65
CA HIS A 5 -0.69 -7.90 14.57
C HIS A 5 -1.46 -6.86 13.76
N ILE A 6 -1.65 -5.66 14.31
CA ILE A 6 -2.47 -4.61 13.72
C ILE A 6 -1.56 -3.48 13.24
N PHE A 7 -1.71 -3.10 11.97
CA PHE A 7 -0.98 -1.99 11.37
C PHE A 7 -1.97 -0.88 11.03
N THR A 8 -1.61 0.36 11.39
CA THR A 8 -2.43 1.53 11.06
C THR A 8 -1.57 2.63 10.45
N PHE A 9 -2.18 3.40 9.55
CA PHE A 9 -1.54 4.50 8.86
C PHE A 9 -2.09 5.82 9.38
N THR A 10 -1.27 6.59 10.09
CA THR A 10 -1.72 7.84 10.72
C THR A 10 -0.61 8.87 10.77
N THR A 11 -1.00 10.13 10.90
CA THR A 11 -0.09 11.27 11.07
C THR A 11 0.30 11.53 12.53
N CYS A 12 -0.39 10.94 13.51
CA CYS A 12 -0.14 11.15 14.95
C CYS A 12 -0.09 9.82 15.72
N ALA A 13 1.10 9.22 15.76
CA ALA A 13 1.32 7.84 16.22
C ALA A 13 0.73 7.53 17.60
N LYS A 14 1.05 8.32 18.64
CA LYS A 14 0.68 7.96 20.03
C LYS A 14 -0.82 8.08 20.32
N THR A 15 -1.48 9.06 19.73
CA THR A 15 -2.91 9.29 20.01
C THR A 15 -3.77 8.26 19.31
N ASP A 16 -3.39 7.89 18.09
CA ASP A 16 -4.19 6.99 17.26
C ASP A 16 -4.00 5.53 17.64
N GLU A 17 -2.82 5.13 18.12
CA GLU A 17 -2.60 3.81 18.71
C GLU A 17 -3.56 3.56 19.89
N LYS A 18 -3.67 4.50 20.84
CA LYS A 18 -4.56 4.38 22.00
C LYS A 18 -6.03 4.34 21.60
N LYS A 19 -6.43 5.17 20.64
CA LYS A 19 -7.82 5.17 20.11
C LYS A 19 -8.15 3.83 19.47
N LEU A 20 -7.23 3.30 18.66
CA LEU A 20 -7.42 2.01 17.97
C LEU A 20 -7.48 0.85 18.97
N ALA A 21 -6.57 0.80 19.94
CA ALA A 21 -6.59 -0.20 21.01
C ALA A 21 -7.92 -0.16 21.79
N SER A 22 -8.40 1.04 22.14
CA SER A 22 -9.70 1.20 22.81
C SER A 22 -10.86 0.70 21.95
N LEU A 23 -10.83 0.97 20.65
CA LEU A 23 -11.85 0.52 19.71
C LEU A 23 -11.88 -1.01 19.59
N LEU A 24 -10.72 -1.65 19.42
CA LEU A 24 -10.60 -3.10 19.32
C LEU A 24 -11.06 -3.82 20.58
N SER A 25 -10.76 -3.24 21.75
CA SER A 25 -11.28 -3.72 23.03
C SER A 25 -12.81 -3.72 23.07
N LYS A 26 -13.47 -2.67 22.54
CA LYS A 26 -14.95 -2.63 22.43
C LYS A 26 -15.50 -3.71 21.50
N PHE A 27 -14.77 -4.06 20.45
CA PHE A 27 -15.09 -5.19 19.56
C PHE A 27 -14.70 -6.55 20.14
N ARG A 28 -14.07 -6.59 21.33
CA ARG A 28 -13.56 -7.80 21.97
C ARG A 28 -12.60 -8.60 21.08
N ILE A 29 -11.83 -7.90 20.26
CA ILE A 29 -10.81 -8.50 19.39
C ILE A 29 -9.49 -8.50 20.16
N PRO A 30 -8.98 -9.65 20.63
CA PRO A 30 -7.66 -9.72 21.24
C PRO A 30 -6.59 -9.52 20.18
N PHE A 31 -5.55 -8.76 20.50
CA PHE A 31 -4.44 -8.48 19.59
C PHE A 31 -3.11 -8.51 20.33
N THR A 32 -2.05 -8.85 19.62
CA THR A 32 -0.69 -8.93 20.16
C THR A 32 -0.04 -7.55 20.21
N ASN A 33 -0.18 -6.76 19.14
CA ASN A 33 0.40 -5.42 19.07
C ASN A 33 -0.31 -4.54 18.03
N VAL A 34 -0.25 -3.21 18.23
CA VAL A 34 -0.63 -2.18 17.26
C VAL A 34 0.62 -1.41 16.84
N ARG A 35 0.90 -1.35 15.54
CA ARG A 35 2.00 -0.58 14.94
C ARG A 35 1.45 0.57 14.10
N VAL A 36 2.02 1.76 14.29
CA VAL A 36 1.70 2.92 13.46
C VAL A 36 2.79 3.12 12.41
N ILE A 37 2.38 3.13 11.14
CA ILE A 37 3.24 3.46 10.00
C ILE A 37 2.91 4.90 9.57
N THR A 38 3.89 5.78 9.65
CA THR A 38 3.69 7.24 9.46
C THR A 38 3.92 7.73 8.03
N ASP A 39 4.39 6.87 7.13
CA ASP A 39 5.04 7.28 5.88
C ASP A 39 4.38 6.69 4.62
N ILE A 40 3.07 6.40 4.66
CA ILE A 40 2.30 5.77 3.56
C ILE A 40 2.37 6.53 2.21
N THR A 41 2.74 7.81 2.22
CA THR A 41 2.89 8.65 1.03
C THR A 41 4.32 8.69 0.49
N SER A 42 5.22 7.88 1.04
CA SER A 42 6.61 7.80 0.57
C SER A 42 6.69 7.26 -0.85
N GLU A 43 7.76 7.65 -1.54
CA GLU A 43 8.01 7.18 -2.88
C GLU A 43 8.46 5.71 -2.87
N PRO A 44 7.91 4.84 -3.74
CA PRO A 44 8.35 3.45 -3.85
C PRO A 44 9.81 3.37 -4.27
N ARG A 45 10.50 2.28 -3.89
CA ARG A 45 11.87 2.07 -4.37
C ARG A 45 11.90 1.97 -5.91
N PRO A 46 12.99 2.41 -6.57
CA PRO A 46 13.13 2.34 -8.02
C PRO A 46 12.89 0.95 -8.61
N VAL A 47 13.28 -0.10 -7.89
CA VAL A 47 13.04 -1.50 -8.31
C VAL A 47 11.55 -1.80 -8.46
N MET A 48 10.70 -1.25 -7.58
CA MET A 48 9.25 -1.45 -7.66
C MET A 48 8.61 -0.62 -8.78
N LEU A 49 9.11 0.58 -9.05
CA LEU A 49 8.69 1.38 -10.20
C LEU A 49 9.02 0.64 -11.50
N ASN A 50 10.25 0.14 -11.65
CA ASN A 50 10.66 -0.62 -12.83
C ASN A 50 9.84 -1.92 -13.00
N TYR A 51 9.54 -2.61 -11.90
CA TYR A 51 8.66 -3.78 -11.93
C TYR A 51 7.26 -3.44 -12.43
N PHE A 52 6.68 -2.32 -11.97
CA PHE A 52 5.37 -1.86 -12.44
C PHE A 52 5.40 -1.50 -13.93
N GLU A 53 6.40 -0.72 -14.36
CA GLU A 53 6.57 -0.35 -15.76
C GLU A 53 6.69 -1.59 -16.68
N ALA A 54 7.40 -2.63 -16.23
CA ALA A 54 7.51 -3.88 -16.98
C ALA A 54 6.16 -4.61 -17.12
N ILE A 55 5.28 -4.56 -16.11
CA ILE A 55 3.94 -5.18 -16.18
C ILE A 55 3.08 -4.47 -17.23
N ILE A 56 3.07 -3.14 -17.21
CA ILE A 56 2.18 -2.36 -18.05
C ILE A 56 2.73 -2.11 -19.45
N ALA A 57 4.01 -2.39 -19.72
CA ALA A 57 4.69 -2.05 -20.96
C ALA A 57 3.93 -2.47 -22.23
N SER A 58 3.35 -3.68 -22.25
CA SER A 58 2.57 -4.18 -23.40
C SER A 58 1.19 -3.53 -23.56
N MET A 59 0.71 -2.87 -22.51
CA MET A 59 -0.60 -2.23 -22.42
C MET A 59 -0.52 -0.72 -22.63
N ARG A 60 0.67 -0.16 -22.92
CA ARG A 60 0.88 1.28 -23.11
C ARG A 60 0.77 1.70 -24.56
N VAL A 61 0.35 2.94 -24.76
CA VAL A 61 0.30 3.60 -26.05
C VAL A 61 0.88 5.00 -25.94
N THR A 62 1.62 5.45 -26.96
CA THR A 62 2.09 6.83 -27.04
C THR A 62 0.96 7.74 -27.51
N GLU A 63 1.03 9.03 -27.21
CA GLU A 63 0.04 10.03 -27.67
C GLU A 63 -0.16 10.05 -29.21
N THR A 64 0.82 9.52 -29.97
CA THR A 64 0.78 9.40 -31.43
C THR A 64 0.13 8.12 -31.95
N ASP A 65 -0.06 7.12 -31.09
CA ASP A 65 -0.58 5.80 -31.46
C ASP A 65 -2.06 5.72 -31.03
N LYS A 66 -2.95 5.40 -31.99
CA LYS A 66 -4.41 5.53 -31.85
C LYS A 66 -5.10 4.21 -31.50
N ARG A 67 -4.36 3.22 -31.02
CA ARG A 67 -4.93 1.93 -30.59
C ARG A 67 -5.79 2.14 -29.35
N ASN A 68 -7.10 1.92 -29.48
CA ASN A 68 -8.05 2.07 -28.39
C ASN A 68 -7.85 1.00 -27.30
N GLY A 69 -8.16 1.36 -26.05
CA GLY A 69 -8.13 0.42 -24.91
C GLY A 69 -6.75 0.18 -24.30
N LEU A 70 -5.74 0.97 -24.68
CA LEU A 70 -4.41 0.99 -24.09
C LEU A 70 -4.23 2.19 -23.16
N ILE A 71 -3.29 2.08 -22.23
CA ILE A 71 -2.98 3.08 -21.21
C ILE A 71 -2.17 4.23 -21.85
N SER A 72 -2.70 5.45 -21.80
CA SER A 72 -2.00 6.65 -22.27
C SER A 72 -1.08 7.24 -21.19
N ASP A 73 -0.14 8.09 -21.60
CA ASP A 73 0.73 8.79 -20.66
C ASP A 73 -0.04 9.77 -19.76
N SER A 74 -1.11 10.39 -20.28
CA SER A 74 -2.00 11.25 -19.50
C SER A 74 -2.78 10.49 -18.42
N GLU A 75 -3.27 9.28 -18.71
CA GLU A 75 -3.92 8.41 -17.73
C GLU A 75 -2.94 7.95 -16.64
N LEU A 76 -1.73 7.55 -17.04
CA LEU A 76 -0.64 7.20 -16.12
C LEU A 76 -0.29 8.36 -15.18
N ALA A 77 -0.14 9.56 -15.71
CA ALA A 77 0.14 10.76 -14.93
C ALA A 77 -0.99 11.07 -13.93
N ALA A 78 -2.25 10.96 -14.36
CA ALA A 78 -3.41 11.18 -13.51
C ALA A 78 -3.51 10.16 -12.36
N GLN A 79 -3.04 8.92 -12.57
CA GLN A 79 -3.06 7.86 -11.55
C GLN A 79 -1.76 7.75 -10.73
N LYS A 80 -0.71 8.51 -11.05
CA LYS A 80 0.64 8.38 -10.46
C LYS A 80 0.63 8.28 -8.94
N MET A 81 -0.06 9.18 -8.25
CA MET A 81 -0.11 9.18 -6.78
C MET A 81 -0.74 7.90 -6.22
N ARG A 82 -1.83 7.43 -6.83
CA ARG A 82 -2.52 6.20 -6.39
C ARG A 82 -1.64 4.98 -6.65
N THR A 83 -1.04 4.88 -7.83
CA THR A 83 -0.13 3.81 -8.20
C THR A 83 1.06 3.76 -7.26
N ASN A 84 1.73 4.89 -7.01
CA ASN A 84 2.88 4.96 -6.09
C ASN A 84 2.49 4.50 -4.69
N ARG A 85 1.35 4.95 -4.16
CA ARG A 85 0.87 4.51 -2.84
C ARG A 85 0.68 2.98 -2.79
N GLN A 86 0.13 2.36 -3.84
CA GLN A 86 -0.05 0.90 -3.87
C GLN A 86 1.27 0.14 -3.96
N LEU A 87 2.23 0.65 -4.74
CA LEU A 87 3.57 0.08 -4.81
C LEU A 87 4.28 0.17 -3.47
N TYR A 88 4.17 1.30 -2.77
CA TYR A 88 4.74 1.46 -1.44
C TYR A 88 4.07 0.54 -0.41
N ILE A 89 2.74 0.40 -0.42
CA ILE A 89 2.01 -0.57 0.43
C ILE A 89 2.53 -1.98 0.19
N ARG A 90 2.76 -2.38 -1.07
CA ARG A 90 3.35 -3.69 -1.37
C ARG A 90 4.71 -3.88 -0.72
N GLU A 91 5.57 -2.86 -0.69
CA GLU A 91 6.87 -2.94 -0.01
C GLU A 91 6.70 -3.15 1.50
N LEU A 92 5.77 -2.42 2.12
CA LEU A 92 5.45 -2.58 3.54
C LEU A 92 4.91 -3.97 3.86
N LEU A 93 4.02 -4.51 3.01
CA LEU A 93 3.51 -5.88 3.19
C LEU A 93 4.62 -6.92 3.07
N GLN A 94 5.56 -6.75 2.13
CA GLN A 94 6.73 -7.63 2.02
C GLN A 94 7.70 -7.47 3.19
N HIS A 95 7.81 -6.27 3.76
CA HIS A 95 8.70 -6.02 4.88
C HIS A 95 8.13 -6.55 6.21
N HIS A 96 6.85 -6.30 6.49
CA HIS A 96 6.22 -6.60 7.77
C HIS A 96 5.43 -7.90 7.81
N SER A 97 4.91 -8.37 6.66
CA SER A 97 3.87 -9.40 6.62
C SER A 97 4.18 -10.55 5.64
N ARG A 98 5.43 -10.67 5.16
CA ARG A 98 5.83 -11.73 4.20
C ARG A 98 5.57 -13.15 4.69
N GLN A 99 5.62 -13.39 5.99
CA GLN A 99 5.39 -14.70 6.61
C GLN A 99 4.04 -14.80 7.31
N ALA A 100 3.16 -13.80 7.16
CA ALA A 100 1.84 -13.83 7.76
C ALA A 100 0.99 -14.94 7.13
N ASN A 101 0.17 -15.61 7.94
CA ASN A 101 -0.77 -16.60 7.44
C ASN A 101 -1.94 -15.97 6.66
N LEU A 102 -2.31 -14.73 7.03
CA LEU A 102 -3.41 -13.97 6.41
C LEU A 102 -3.15 -12.47 6.58
N ILE A 103 -3.55 -11.68 5.58
CA ILE A 103 -3.56 -10.21 5.60
C ILE A 103 -5.00 -9.79 5.25
N VAL A 104 -5.58 -8.88 6.05
CA VAL A 104 -6.96 -8.38 5.91
C VAL A 104 -6.95 -6.88 5.68
#